data_AF-A0A4P5T979-F1
#
_entry.id   AF-A0A4P5T979-F1
#
_cell.length_a   1.000
_cell.length_b   1.000
_cell.length_c   1.000
_cell.angle_alpha   90.00
_cell.angle_beta   90.00
_cell.angle_gamma   90.00
#
_symmetry.space_group_name_H-M   'P 1'
#
loop_
_entity.id
_entity.type
_entity.pdbx_description
1 polymer ?
#
loop_
_entity_poly.entity_id
_entity_poly.type
_entity_poly.pdbx_seq_one_letter_code
_entity_poly.pdbx_strand_id
1 'polypeptide(L)'
;MAMENLGVGLEGMNVESFILNELKNLNTRLDQVLSLIINDRVHFDEKWAENERKWIGNEQKWAENEQKWAEFKSYSDEKWAANDARWDANDARWDANDLRWIANDARWDANDGRWDADDLKWEINDIRWVSINSILDDLIASFLEFKKDNLKFDEFMRVKVGALGARWGVATENSYRSMLESILVKSFNVEVQNFIGLDESGTVFGRPDQIELDIIIKNGVLIIMELKSSISKNDLYIFERKVRWYESKFDIVVNRAIVVSPMVDRWAIAVAEKLKIELFSNFDDLHFEFSRRLKTKGIRFF
;
A
#
# COMPACT_ATOMS: atom_id res chain seq x y z
N MET A 1 109.08 28.63 -71.33
CA MET A 1 109.22 28.02 -72.67
C MET A 1 108.71 29.07 -73.65
N ALA A 2 109.60 29.61 -74.48
CA ALA A 2 109.42 30.58 -75.59
C ALA A 2 108.67 31.90 -75.26
N MET A 3 109.34 33.05 -75.11
CA MET A 3 109.99 33.90 -76.13
C MET A 3 109.02 34.64 -77.06
N GLU A 4 109.26 35.96 -77.18
CA GLU A 4 109.01 36.85 -78.33
C GLU A 4 107.53 37.21 -78.60
N ASN A 5 107.07 38.47 -78.57
CA ASN A 5 107.64 39.67 -79.19
C ASN A 5 107.18 40.94 -78.45
N LEU A 6 108.13 41.66 -77.85
CA LEU A 6 108.02 43.08 -77.55
C LEU A 6 108.96 43.82 -78.52
N GLY A 7 108.36 44.63 -79.38
CA GLY A 7 109.00 45.61 -80.26
C GLY A 7 107.87 46.21 -81.07
N VAL A 8 107.50 47.48 -80.96
CA VAL A 8 108.33 48.69 -80.93
C VAL A 8 107.49 49.86 -80.40
N GLY A 9 108.13 50.83 -79.75
CA GLY A 9 107.72 52.25 -79.80
C GLY A 9 107.21 52.89 -78.51
N LEU A 10 108.10 53.33 -77.63
CA LEU A 10 107.84 54.34 -76.60
C LEU A 10 108.68 55.58 -76.87
N GLU A 11 108.16 56.52 -77.68
CA GLU A 11 108.61 57.91 -77.73
C GLU A 11 107.37 58.81 -77.71
N GLY A 12 107.14 59.48 -76.58
CA GLY A 12 106.08 60.49 -76.44
C GLY A 12 105.16 60.43 -75.20
N MET A 13 105.54 59.82 -74.07
CA MET A 13 104.68 59.79 -72.88
C MET A 13 104.99 60.93 -71.89
N ASN A 14 104.04 61.86 -71.73
CA ASN A 14 104.02 62.82 -70.63
C ASN A 14 103.64 62.08 -69.32
N VAL A 15 104.64 61.80 -68.48
CA VAL A 15 104.53 60.96 -67.26
C VAL A 15 103.50 61.51 -66.26
N GLU A 16 103.35 62.84 -66.15
CA GLU A 16 102.39 63.47 -65.24
C GLU A 16 100.94 63.24 -65.68
N SER A 17 100.69 63.26 -67.00
CA SER A 17 99.39 62.92 -67.58
C SER A 17 99.01 61.45 -67.40
N PHE A 18 100.01 60.54 -67.40
CA PHE A 18 99.80 59.12 -67.18
C PHE A 18 99.43 58.82 -65.71
N ILE A 19 100.13 59.41 -64.75
CA ILE A 19 99.83 59.26 -63.31
C ILE A 19 98.46 59.85 -62.96
N LEU A 20 98.13 61.03 -63.49
CA LEU A 20 96.82 61.64 -63.32
C LEU A 20 95.69 60.79 -63.92
N ASN A 21 95.94 60.14 -65.06
CA ASN A 21 94.96 59.27 -65.68
C ASN A 21 94.76 57.98 -64.86
N GLU A 22 95.82 57.39 -64.34
CA GLU A 22 95.74 56.22 -63.44
C GLU A 22 95.06 56.55 -62.11
N LEU A 23 95.35 57.69 -61.49
CA LEU A 23 94.67 58.12 -60.26
C LEU A 23 93.16 58.38 -60.50
N LYS A 24 92.79 58.98 -61.63
CA LYS A 24 91.37 59.12 -62.02
C LYS A 24 90.72 57.76 -62.25
N ASN A 25 91.42 56.82 -62.87
CA ASN A 25 90.93 55.47 -63.13
C ASN A 25 90.74 54.69 -61.82
N LEU A 26 91.71 54.78 -60.90
CA LEU A 26 91.62 54.25 -59.54
C LEU A 26 90.44 54.85 -58.78
N ASN A 27 90.26 56.16 -58.79
CA ASN A 27 89.15 56.82 -58.09
C ASN A 27 87.80 56.39 -58.68
N THR A 28 87.71 56.28 -60.02
CA THR A 28 86.51 55.78 -60.71
C THR A 28 86.22 54.33 -60.32
N ARG A 29 87.24 53.47 -60.24
CA ARG A 29 87.08 52.07 -59.79
C ARG A 29 86.69 51.99 -58.31
N LEU A 30 87.19 52.90 -57.48
CA LEU A 30 86.86 52.96 -56.06
C LEU A 30 85.41 53.42 -55.85
N ASP A 31 84.94 54.42 -56.61
CA ASP A 31 83.54 54.85 -56.64
C ASP A 31 82.61 53.74 -57.16
N GLN A 32 83.06 52.96 -58.16
CA GLN A 32 82.34 51.79 -58.64
C GLN A 32 82.23 50.70 -57.56
N VAL A 33 83.30 50.43 -56.81
CA VAL A 33 83.27 49.43 -55.72
C VAL A 33 82.42 49.92 -54.55
N LEU A 34 82.51 51.20 -54.16
CA LEU A 34 81.69 51.77 -53.10
C LEU A 34 80.20 51.77 -53.47
N SER A 35 79.85 52.10 -54.72
CA SER A 35 78.47 52.05 -55.19
C SER A 35 77.93 50.61 -55.22
N LEU A 36 78.75 49.61 -55.59
CA LEU A 36 78.37 48.20 -55.48
C LEU A 36 78.11 47.78 -54.03
N ILE A 37 78.99 48.15 -53.10
CA ILE A 37 78.83 47.81 -51.66
C ILE A 37 77.58 48.47 -51.07
N ILE A 38 77.32 49.75 -51.41
CA ILE A 38 76.12 50.46 -50.96
C ILE A 38 74.87 49.80 -51.55
N ASN A 39 74.87 49.48 -52.83
CA ASN A 39 73.74 48.80 -53.48
C ASN A 39 73.49 47.41 -52.90
N ASP A 40 74.54 46.62 -52.64
CA ASP A 40 74.43 45.32 -52.00
C ASP A 40 73.88 45.44 -50.58
N ARG A 41 74.31 46.48 -49.83
CA ARG A 41 73.81 46.73 -48.47
C ARG A 41 72.34 47.16 -48.47
N VAL A 42 71.95 48.07 -49.36
CA VAL A 42 70.56 48.51 -49.51
C VAL A 42 69.68 47.32 -49.90
N HIS A 43 70.09 46.52 -50.88
CA HIS A 43 69.35 45.34 -51.32
C HIS A 43 69.28 44.25 -50.22
N PHE A 44 70.32 44.11 -49.40
CA PHE A 44 70.30 43.24 -48.23
C PHE A 44 69.31 43.74 -47.18
N ASP A 45 69.35 45.03 -46.82
CA ASP A 45 68.45 45.63 -45.83
C ASP A 45 66.99 45.60 -46.32
N GLU A 46 66.74 45.77 -47.63
CA GLU A 46 65.42 45.58 -48.26
C GLU A 46 64.92 44.15 -48.14
N LYS A 47 65.76 43.15 -48.45
CA LYS A 47 65.42 41.73 -48.30
C LYS A 47 65.15 41.35 -46.84
N TRP A 48 65.93 41.91 -45.90
CA TRP A 48 65.69 41.71 -44.48
C TRP A 48 64.37 42.32 -44.04
N ALA A 49 64.08 43.56 -44.44
CA ALA A 49 62.81 44.21 -44.13
C ALA A 49 61.62 43.45 -44.75
N GLU A 50 61.76 42.90 -45.95
CA GLU A 50 60.74 42.05 -46.57
C GLU A 50 60.53 40.75 -45.78
N ASN A 51 61.61 40.11 -45.33
CA ASN A 51 61.54 38.89 -44.54
C ASN A 51 60.91 39.15 -43.16
N GLU A 52 61.28 40.24 -42.49
CA GLU A 52 60.69 40.68 -41.22
C GLU A 52 59.17 40.88 -41.34
N ARG A 53 58.72 41.54 -42.42
CA ARG A 53 57.28 41.72 -42.70
C ARG A 53 56.57 40.38 -42.92
N LYS A 54 57.22 39.43 -43.62
CA LYS A 54 56.67 38.07 -43.81
C LYS A 54 56.58 37.32 -42.49
N TRP A 55 57.59 37.44 -41.62
CA TRP A 55 57.60 36.85 -40.29
C TRP A 55 56.46 37.39 -39.42
N ILE A 56 56.34 38.72 -39.30
CA ILE A 56 55.26 39.36 -38.55
C ILE A 56 53.88 38.95 -39.10
N GLY A 57 53.73 38.93 -40.43
CA GLY A 57 52.47 38.50 -41.06
C GLY A 57 52.15 37.02 -40.81
N ASN A 58 53.16 36.15 -40.72
CA ASN A 58 52.96 34.76 -40.33
C ASN A 58 52.59 34.64 -38.85
N GLU A 59 53.28 35.35 -37.96
CA GLU A 59 53.01 35.33 -36.52
C GLU A 59 51.57 35.79 -36.21
N GLN A 60 51.10 36.83 -36.89
CA GLN A 60 49.70 37.26 -36.82
C GLN A 60 48.73 36.15 -37.26
N LYS A 61 49.01 35.48 -38.39
CA LYS A 61 48.18 34.35 -38.84
C LYS A 61 48.18 33.19 -37.84
N TRP A 62 49.31 32.90 -37.20
CA TRP A 62 49.41 31.89 -36.16
C TRP A 62 48.54 32.25 -34.95
N ALA A 63 48.64 33.49 -34.47
CA ALA A 63 47.83 33.98 -33.36
C ALA A 63 46.32 33.95 -33.68
N GLU A 64 45.92 34.36 -34.88
CA GLU A 64 44.53 34.27 -35.34
C GLU A 64 44.03 32.83 -35.41
N ASN A 65 44.88 31.89 -35.88
CA ASN A 65 44.52 30.48 -35.90
C ASN A 65 44.37 29.92 -34.50
N GLU A 66 45.26 30.26 -33.57
CA GLU A 66 45.19 29.83 -32.18
C GLU A 66 43.91 30.32 -31.50
N GLN A 67 43.51 31.57 -31.74
CA GLN A 67 42.23 32.10 -31.26
C GLN A 67 41.04 31.31 -31.84
N LYS A 68 41.02 31.07 -33.16
CA LYS A 68 39.96 30.27 -33.80
C LYS A 68 39.90 28.85 -33.23
N TRP A 69 41.04 28.24 -32.95
CA TRP A 69 41.11 26.93 -32.32
C TRP A 69 40.58 26.94 -30.89
N ALA A 70 40.91 27.96 -30.11
CA ALA A 70 40.41 28.12 -28.75
C ALA A 70 38.89 28.34 -28.73
N GLU A 71 38.36 29.20 -29.60
CA GLU A 71 36.93 29.43 -29.77
C GLU A 71 36.19 28.16 -30.20
N PHE A 72 36.72 27.46 -31.21
CA PHE A 72 36.16 26.20 -31.69
C PHE A 72 36.14 25.14 -30.59
N LYS A 73 37.24 25.03 -29.82
CA LYS A 73 37.33 24.09 -28.70
C LYS A 73 36.31 24.42 -27.61
N SER A 74 36.21 25.68 -27.20
CA SER A 74 35.22 26.12 -26.21
C SER A 74 33.79 25.81 -26.67
N TYR A 75 33.46 26.15 -27.92
CA TYR A 75 32.15 25.86 -28.49
C TYR A 75 31.85 24.34 -28.54
N SER A 76 32.86 23.54 -28.93
CA SER A 76 32.75 22.08 -28.96
C SER A 76 32.54 21.51 -27.55
N ASP A 77 33.34 21.93 -26.58
CA ASP A 77 33.27 21.46 -25.19
C ASP A 77 31.92 21.82 -24.57
N GLU A 78 31.39 23.02 -24.81
CA GLU A 78 30.05 23.42 -24.39
C GLU A 78 28.96 22.54 -25.02
N LYS A 79 29.08 22.22 -26.30
CA LYS A 79 28.14 21.33 -27.00
C LYS A 79 28.16 19.92 -26.46
N TRP A 80 29.34 19.38 -26.16
CA TRP A 80 29.49 18.07 -25.54
C TRP A 80 28.91 18.05 -24.14
N ALA A 81 29.26 19.02 -23.30
CA ALA A 81 28.70 19.13 -21.95
C ALA A 81 27.17 19.26 -21.96
N ALA A 82 26.60 20.04 -22.88
CA ALA A 82 25.16 20.17 -23.03
C ALA A 82 24.50 18.87 -23.52
N ASN A 83 25.19 18.05 -24.30
CA ASN A 83 24.70 16.76 -24.73
C ASN A 83 24.75 15.73 -23.59
N ASP A 84 25.84 15.68 -22.84
CA ASP A 84 26.00 14.79 -21.69
C ASP A 84 24.93 15.09 -20.63
N ALA A 85 24.70 16.38 -20.33
CA ALA A 85 23.63 16.79 -19.43
C ALA A 85 22.22 16.36 -19.89
N ARG A 86 21.99 16.22 -21.21
CA ARG A 86 20.72 15.69 -21.74
C ARG A 86 20.60 14.19 -21.54
N TRP A 87 21.71 13.45 -21.69
CA TRP A 87 21.75 12.01 -21.41
C TRP A 87 21.49 11.75 -19.93
N ASP A 88 22.18 12.44 -19.03
CA ASP A 88 21.97 12.32 -17.58
C ASP A 88 20.51 12.62 -17.19
N ALA A 89 19.93 13.68 -17.77
CA ALA A 89 18.54 14.03 -17.53
C ALA A 89 17.55 12.98 -18.08
N ASN A 90 17.91 12.29 -19.17
CA ASN A 90 17.11 11.22 -19.72
C ASN A 90 17.18 9.97 -18.84
N ASP A 91 18.38 9.58 -18.40
CA ASP A 91 18.58 8.44 -17.51
C ASP A 91 17.84 8.63 -16.18
N ALA A 92 17.92 9.84 -15.59
CA ALA A 92 17.16 10.18 -14.38
C ALA A 92 15.63 10.07 -14.59
N ARG A 93 15.12 10.31 -15.80
CA ARG A 93 13.70 10.11 -16.12
C ARG A 93 13.35 8.63 -16.20
N TRP A 94 14.23 7.80 -16.74
CA TRP A 94 14.04 6.35 -16.77
C TRP A 94 14.02 5.77 -15.36
N ASP A 95 15.00 6.12 -14.52
CA ASP A 95 15.04 5.70 -13.11
C ASP A 95 13.77 6.12 -12.35
N ALA A 96 13.31 7.36 -12.54
CA ALA A 96 12.07 7.84 -11.93
C ALA A 96 10.84 7.09 -12.43
N ASN A 97 10.83 6.63 -13.68
CA ASN A 97 9.74 5.84 -14.23
C ASN A 97 9.76 4.40 -13.67
N ASP A 98 10.92 3.78 -13.54
CA ASP A 98 11.08 2.45 -12.95
C ASP A 98 10.61 2.43 -11.49
N LEU A 99 10.97 3.46 -10.71
CA LEU A 99 10.45 3.62 -9.35
C LEU A 99 8.92 3.75 -9.30
N ARG A 100 8.30 4.38 -10.30
CA ARG A 100 6.83 4.45 -10.40
C ARG A 100 6.21 3.09 -10.69
N TRP A 101 6.83 2.28 -11.55
CA TRP A 101 6.37 0.91 -11.82
C TRP A 101 6.44 0.06 -10.56
N ILE A 102 7.58 0.05 -9.86
CA ILE A 102 7.75 -0.69 -8.60
C ILE A 102 6.70 -0.24 -7.56
N ALA A 103 6.47 1.07 -7.43
CA ALA A 103 5.48 1.60 -6.50
C ALA A 103 4.04 1.21 -6.89
N ASN A 104 3.75 1.07 -8.19
CA ASN A 104 2.45 0.65 -8.67
C ASN A 104 2.23 -0.84 -8.40
N ASP A 105 3.22 -1.69 -8.67
CA ASP A 105 3.15 -3.14 -8.40
C ASP A 105 2.94 -3.39 -6.90
N ALA A 106 3.69 -2.69 -6.04
CA ALA A 106 3.49 -2.77 -4.59
C ALA A 106 2.07 -2.37 -4.14
N ARG A 107 1.39 -1.46 -4.87
CA ARG A 107 -0.01 -1.11 -4.59
C ARG A 107 -0.97 -2.21 -5.03
N TRP A 108 -0.71 -2.88 -6.14
CA TRP A 108 -1.50 -4.02 -6.60
C TRP A 108 -1.38 -5.18 -5.62
N ASP A 109 -0.17 -5.55 -5.20
CA ASP A 109 0.06 -6.60 -4.20
C ASP A 109 -0.65 -6.29 -2.88
N ALA A 110 -0.58 -5.04 -2.42
CA ALA A 110 -1.27 -4.61 -1.21
C ALA A 110 -2.80 -4.63 -1.34
N ASN A 111 -3.33 -4.41 -2.55
CA ASN A 111 -4.73 -4.53 -2.83
C ASN A 111 -5.15 -6.01 -2.82
N ASP A 112 -4.45 -6.87 -3.54
CA ASP A 112 -4.73 -8.32 -3.58
C ASP A 112 -4.71 -8.93 -2.18
N GLY A 113 -3.73 -8.56 -1.34
CA GLY A 113 -3.71 -8.99 0.06
C GLY A 113 -4.92 -8.54 0.89
N ARG A 114 -5.60 -7.43 0.53
CA ARG A 114 -6.88 -7.06 1.16
C ARG A 114 -8.03 -7.94 0.68
N TRP A 115 -8.07 -8.28 -0.60
CA TRP A 115 -9.09 -9.17 -1.16
C TRP A 115 -9.01 -10.56 -0.54
N ASP A 116 -7.80 -11.13 -0.46
CA ASP A 116 -7.56 -12.42 0.21
C ASP A 116 -8.01 -12.40 1.68
N ALA A 117 -7.73 -11.31 2.39
CA ALA A 117 -8.15 -11.15 3.79
C ALA A 117 -9.67 -11.03 3.95
N ASP A 118 -10.36 -10.41 2.99
CA ASP A 118 -11.82 -10.33 2.99
C ASP A 118 -12.46 -11.67 2.63
N ASP A 119 -11.90 -12.41 1.67
CA ASP A 119 -12.35 -13.77 1.33
C ASP A 119 -12.23 -14.72 2.52
N LEU A 120 -11.10 -14.68 3.25
CA LEU A 120 -10.93 -15.48 4.46
C LEU A 120 -11.98 -15.14 5.54
N LYS A 121 -12.36 -13.85 5.68
CA LYS A 121 -13.44 -13.45 6.59
C LYS A 121 -14.79 -14.01 6.13
N TRP A 122 -15.07 -14.01 4.83
CA TRP A 122 -16.30 -14.59 4.29
C TRP A 122 -16.37 -16.10 4.56
N GLU A 123 -15.28 -16.84 4.33
CA GLU A 123 -15.21 -18.28 4.63
C GLU A 123 -15.39 -18.58 6.12
N ILE A 124 -14.71 -17.82 6.99
CA ILE A 124 -14.87 -17.96 8.45
C ILE A 124 -16.32 -17.67 8.87
N ASN A 125 -16.92 -16.63 8.30
CA ASN A 125 -18.32 -16.32 8.57
C ASN A 125 -19.23 -17.46 8.11
N ASP A 126 -19.00 -18.04 6.93
CA ASP A 126 -19.85 -19.12 6.41
C ASP A 126 -19.75 -20.39 7.27
N ILE A 127 -18.53 -20.77 7.68
CA ILE A 127 -18.31 -21.87 8.65
C ILE A 127 -19.04 -21.58 9.97
N ARG A 128 -18.94 -20.35 10.48
CA ARG A 128 -19.64 -19.93 11.70
C ARG A 128 -21.16 -20.02 11.54
N TRP A 129 -21.70 -19.60 10.39
CA TRP A 129 -23.12 -19.70 10.07
C TRP A 129 -23.60 -21.14 10.01
N VAL A 130 -22.85 -22.03 9.36
CA VAL A 130 -23.18 -23.47 9.30
C VAL A 130 -23.16 -24.09 10.70
N SER A 131 -22.15 -23.78 11.51
CA SER A 131 -22.02 -24.29 12.88
C SER A 131 -23.18 -23.85 13.78
N ILE A 132 -23.54 -22.56 13.77
CA ILE A 132 -24.65 -22.02 14.55
C ILE A 132 -25.99 -22.68 14.17
N ASN A 133 -26.22 -22.88 12.87
CA ASN A 133 -27.45 -23.51 12.38
C ASN A 133 -27.52 -25.01 12.75
N SER A 134 -26.39 -25.72 12.69
CA SER A 134 -26.35 -27.14 13.11
C SER A 134 -26.65 -27.30 14.60
N ILE A 135 -26.10 -26.45 15.47
CA ILE A 135 -26.39 -26.47 16.92
C ILE A 135 -27.87 -26.24 17.19
N LEU A 136 -28.49 -25.37 16.38
CA LEU A 136 -29.91 -25.10 16.44
C LEU A 136 -30.76 -26.29 16.03
N ASP A 137 -30.49 -26.87 14.87
CA ASP A 137 -31.20 -28.02 14.33
C ASP A 137 -31.13 -29.22 15.28
N ASP A 138 -29.94 -29.44 15.86
CA ASP A 138 -29.71 -30.40 16.93
C ASP A 138 -30.59 -30.12 18.15
N LEU A 139 -30.53 -28.91 18.72
CA LEU A 139 -31.31 -28.52 19.90
C LEU A 139 -32.81 -28.80 19.71
N ILE A 140 -33.32 -28.53 18.51
CA ILE A 140 -34.72 -28.77 18.14
C ILE A 140 -35.01 -30.27 18.05
N ALA A 141 -34.13 -31.05 17.41
CA ALA A 141 -34.31 -32.49 17.24
C ALA A 141 -34.40 -33.23 18.59
N SER A 142 -33.50 -32.98 19.55
CA SER A 142 -33.61 -33.65 20.86
C SER A 142 -34.78 -33.14 21.69
N PHE A 143 -35.20 -31.89 21.49
CA PHE A 143 -36.40 -31.40 22.15
C PHE A 143 -37.66 -32.14 21.65
N LEU A 144 -37.74 -32.44 20.35
CA LEU A 144 -38.83 -33.23 19.76
C LEU A 144 -38.80 -34.68 20.22
N GLU A 145 -37.61 -35.28 20.31
CA GLU A 145 -37.43 -36.64 20.82
C GLU A 145 -37.88 -36.73 22.30
N PHE A 146 -37.52 -35.73 23.11
CA PHE A 146 -38.02 -35.62 24.49
C PHE A 146 -39.55 -35.48 24.57
N LYS A 147 -40.18 -34.66 23.72
CA LYS A 147 -41.65 -34.52 23.64
C LYS A 147 -42.31 -35.86 23.29
N LYS A 148 -41.72 -36.62 22.36
CA LYS A 148 -42.24 -37.90 21.88
C LYS A 148 -42.21 -38.97 22.97
N ASP A 149 -41.16 -38.98 23.78
CA ASP A 149 -40.99 -39.95 24.87
C ASP A 149 -41.78 -39.59 26.14
N ASN A 150 -42.23 -38.33 26.28
CA ASN A 150 -43.00 -37.86 27.43
C ASN A 150 -44.40 -37.36 27.06
N LEU A 151 -45.28 -38.28 26.66
CA LEU A 151 -46.75 -38.08 26.68
C LEU A 151 -47.27 -37.58 28.05
N LYS A 152 -46.52 -37.83 29.13
CA LYS A 152 -46.78 -37.32 30.48
C LYS A 152 -46.50 -35.83 30.66
N PHE A 153 -45.74 -35.19 29.78
CA PHE A 153 -45.41 -33.77 29.89
C PHE A 153 -46.62 -32.88 29.58
N ASP A 154 -47.39 -33.24 28.55
CA ASP A 154 -48.64 -32.55 28.20
C ASP A 154 -49.71 -32.73 29.29
N GLU A 155 -49.76 -33.92 29.90
CA GLU A 155 -50.61 -34.22 31.06
C GLU A 155 -50.12 -33.51 32.34
N PHE A 156 -48.80 -33.45 32.59
CA PHE A 156 -48.17 -32.70 33.68
C PHE A 156 -48.43 -31.20 33.57
N MET A 157 -48.39 -30.67 32.34
CA MET A 157 -48.74 -29.28 32.03
C MET A 157 -50.24 -29.04 32.21
N ARG A 158 -51.13 -29.94 31.75
CA ARG A 158 -52.60 -29.83 31.95
C ARG A 158 -53.04 -29.93 33.41
N VAL A 159 -52.48 -30.85 34.19
CA VAL A 159 -52.89 -31.11 35.59
C VAL A 159 -52.55 -29.93 36.52
N LYS A 160 -51.50 -29.15 36.22
CA LYS A 160 -51.13 -27.96 36.99
C LYS A 160 -51.77 -26.65 36.51
N VAL A 161 -52.35 -26.60 35.31
CA VAL A 161 -53.13 -25.43 34.82
C VAL A 161 -54.38 -25.17 35.68
N GLY A 162 -54.92 -26.20 36.34
CA GLY A 162 -56.10 -26.07 37.21
C GLY A 162 -55.82 -25.58 38.64
N ALA A 163 -54.58 -25.64 39.13
CA ALA A 163 -54.27 -25.38 40.54
C ALA A 163 -52.97 -24.59 40.73
N LEU A 164 -53.10 -23.33 41.19
CA LEU A 164 -52.06 -22.43 41.70
C LEU A 164 -51.36 -21.50 40.69
N GLY A 165 -52.06 -20.43 40.31
CA GLY A 165 -51.54 -19.32 39.50
C GLY A 165 -50.51 -18.39 40.16
N ALA A 166 -50.11 -18.60 41.43
CA ALA A 166 -49.19 -17.70 42.14
C ALA A 166 -47.84 -18.34 42.56
N ARG A 167 -47.72 -19.68 42.54
CA ARG A 167 -46.46 -20.40 42.82
C ARG A 167 -45.75 -20.88 41.55
N TRP A 168 -46.25 -20.43 40.40
CA TRP A 168 -45.85 -20.88 39.07
C TRP A 168 -44.41 -20.46 38.71
N GLY A 169 -43.99 -19.23 39.07
CA GLY A 169 -42.73 -18.63 38.58
C GLY A 169 -41.47 -19.46 38.83
N VAL A 170 -41.10 -19.70 40.09
CA VAL A 170 -39.77 -20.27 40.43
C VAL A 170 -39.69 -21.78 40.23
N ALA A 171 -40.77 -22.51 40.57
CA ALA A 171 -40.77 -23.97 40.50
C ALA A 171 -40.87 -24.50 39.06
N THR A 172 -41.54 -23.77 38.15
CA THR A 172 -41.59 -24.16 36.75
C THR A 172 -40.28 -23.85 36.05
N GLU A 173 -39.71 -22.66 36.24
CA GLU A 173 -38.45 -22.27 35.61
C GLU A 173 -37.30 -23.21 35.98
N ASN A 174 -37.15 -23.56 37.27
CA ASN A 174 -36.16 -24.55 37.71
C ASN A 174 -36.41 -25.95 37.13
N SER A 175 -37.68 -26.36 36.97
CA SER A 175 -38.04 -27.65 36.36
C SER A 175 -37.78 -27.66 34.85
N TYR A 176 -38.05 -26.55 34.16
CA TYR A 176 -37.77 -26.35 32.74
C TYR A 176 -36.27 -26.26 32.47
N ARG A 177 -35.50 -25.58 33.33
CA ARG A 177 -34.04 -25.52 33.30
C ARG A 177 -33.44 -26.91 33.49
N SER A 178 -33.86 -27.65 34.52
CA SER A 178 -33.38 -29.02 34.78
C SER A 178 -33.72 -29.98 33.63
N MET A 179 -34.88 -29.79 32.99
CA MET A 179 -35.29 -30.53 31.81
C MET A 179 -34.40 -30.19 30.61
N LEU A 180 -34.21 -28.91 30.31
CA LEU A 180 -33.33 -28.46 29.22
C LEU A 180 -31.89 -28.90 29.46
N GLU A 181 -31.35 -28.73 30.66
CA GLU A 181 -30.04 -29.25 31.06
C GLU A 181 -29.95 -30.76 30.82
N SER A 182 -30.95 -31.56 31.21
CA SER A 182 -30.94 -32.99 30.96
C SER A 182 -31.04 -33.35 29.47
N ILE A 183 -31.73 -32.58 28.64
CA ILE A 183 -31.83 -32.81 27.19
C ILE A 183 -30.54 -32.38 26.49
N LEU A 184 -30.03 -31.20 26.85
CA LEU A 184 -28.87 -30.55 26.25
C LEU A 184 -27.58 -31.30 26.61
N VAL A 185 -27.34 -31.56 27.91
CA VAL A 185 -26.11 -32.22 28.38
C VAL A 185 -26.03 -33.66 27.90
N LYS A 186 -27.13 -34.44 27.97
CA LYS A 186 -27.11 -35.86 27.60
C LYS A 186 -27.08 -36.09 26.09
N SER A 187 -27.77 -35.28 25.29
CA SER A 187 -27.86 -35.50 23.85
C SER A 187 -26.79 -34.77 23.04
N PHE A 188 -26.18 -33.69 23.56
CA PHE A 188 -25.39 -32.78 22.72
C PHE A 188 -24.05 -32.31 23.26
N ASN A 189 -23.62 -32.73 24.46
CA ASN A 189 -22.36 -32.30 25.06
C ASN A 189 -22.18 -30.76 25.05
N VAL A 190 -23.28 -30.03 25.21
CA VAL A 190 -23.34 -28.57 25.45
C VAL A 190 -23.16 -28.35 26.93
N GLU A 191 -22.42 -27.30 27.30
CA GLU A 191 -22.38 -26.84 28.67
C GLU A 191 -23.47 -25.77 28.87
N VAL A 192 -24.44 -26.08 29.73
CA VAL A 192 -25.44 -25.12 30.19
C VAL A 192 -24.94 -24.57 31.53
N GLN A 193 -24.65 -23.28 31.59
CA GLN A 193 -24.18 -22.62 32.79
C GLN A 193 -25.19 -21.57 33.25
N ASN A 194 -25.55 -21.58 34.53
CA ASN A 194 -26.24 -20.46 35.14
C ASN A 194 -25.19 -19.45 35.61
N PHE A 195 -25.18 -18.28 34.98
CA PHE A 195 -24.28 -17.19 35.34
C PHE A 195 -24.98 -16.21 36.27
N ILE A 196 -24.34 -15.94 37.40
CA ILE A 196 -24.76 -14.93 38.36
C ILE A 196 -23.63 -13.91 38.52
N GLY A 197 -23.90 -12.64 38.30
CA GLY A 197 -22.90 -11.58 38.49
C GLY A 197 -23.50 -10.25 38.95
N LEU A 198 -22.74 -9.49 39.73
CA LEU A 198 -23.15 -8.17 40.21
C LEU A 198 -22.86 -7.09 39.15
N ASP A 199 -23.88 -6.30 38.81
CA ASP A 199 -23.75 -5.06 38.03
C ASP A 199 -23.65 -3.87 38.99
N GLU A 200 -22.44 -3.49 39.37
CA GLU A 200 -22.19 -2.38 40.31
C GLU A 200 -22.55 -1.00 39.73
N SER A 201 -22.58 -0.86 38.40
CA SER A 201 -22.88 0.39 37.72
C SER A 201 -24.38 0.68 37.64
N GLY A 202 -25.20 -0.36 37.79
CA GLY A 202 -26.64 -0.28 37.54
C GLY A 202 -27.00 -0.05 36.08
N THR A 203 -26.17 -0.50 35.14
CA THR A 203 -26.44 -0.43 33.70
C THR A 203 -27.73 -1.17 33.32
N VAL A 204 -28.04 -2.29 33.96
CA VAL A 204 -29.22 -3.11 33.61
C VAL A 204 -30.51 -2.59 34.27
N PHE A 205 -30.47 -2.27 35.55
CA PHE A 205 -31.67 -1.94 36.35
C PHE A 205 -31.73 -0.48 36.83
N GLY A 206 -30.77 0.36 36.44
CA GLY A 206 -30.66 1.75 36.88
C GLY A 206 -30.08 1.92 38.29
N ARG A 207 -29.68 0.82 38.94
CA ARG A 207 -29.03 0.77 40.27
C ARG A 207 -28.23 -0.53 40.40
N PRO A 208 -27.26 -0.60 41.32
CA PRO A 208 -26.50 -1.82 41.55
C PRO A 208 -27.43 -3.00 41.89
N ASP A 209 -27.34 -4.08 41.12
CA ASP A 209 -28.18 -5.26 41.33
C ASP A 209 -27.54 -6.54 40.76
N GLN A 210 -28.04 -7.69 41.19
CA GLN A 210 -27.60 -9.00 40.71
C GLN A 210 -28.21 -9.30 39.34
N ILE A 211 -27.37 -9.78 38.41
CA ILE A 211 -27.76 -10.20 37.07
C ILE A 211 -27.63 -11.71 36.96
N GLU A 212 -28.71 -12.34 36.50
CA GLU A 212 -28.79 -13.78 36.28
C GLU A 212 -29.07 -14.06 34.80
N LEU A 213 -28.33 -15.00 34.23
CA LEU A 213 -28.35 -15.40 32.83
C LEU A 213 -28.19 -16.91 32.70
N ASP A 214 -29.01 -17.55 31.88
CA ASP A 214 -28.79 -18.94 31.47
C ASP A 214 -27.99 -18.95 30.15
N ILE A 215 -26.81 -19.55 30.18
CA ILE A 215 -25.82 -19.49 29.10
C ILE A 215 -25.57 -20.89 28.54
N ILE A 216 -25.54 -21.00 27.23
CA ILE A 216 -25.19 -22.22 26.52
C ILE A 216 -23.92 -21.96 25.71
N ILE A 217 -22.88 -22.76 25.96
CA ILE A 217 -21.59 -22.68 25.27
C ILE A 217 -21.31 -24.00 24.55
N LYS A 218 -21.05 -23.92 23.24
CA LYS A 218 -20.55 -25.06 22.46
C LYS A 218 -19.75 -24.59 21.26
N ASN A 219 -18.55 -25.14 21.07
CA ASN A 219 -17.68 -24.88 19.91
C ASN A 219 -17.44 -23.37 19.63
N GLY A 220 -17.28 -22.56 20.68
CA GLY A 220 -17.09 -21.11 20.56
C GLY A 220 -18.36 -20.31 20.24
N VAL A 221 -19.53 -20.95 20.18
CA VAL A 221 -20.83 -20.29 20.09
C VAL A 221 -21.38 -20.07 21.49
N LEU A 222 -21.69 -18.80 21.78
CA LEU A 222 -22.30 -18.35 23.02
C LEU A 222 -23.75 -17.95 22.77
N ILE A 223 -24.68 -18.69 23.37
CA ILE A 223 -26.11 -18.38 23.34
C ILE A 223 -26.53 -18.02 24.75
N ILE A 224 -27.25 -16.90 24.88
CA ILE A 224 -27.90 -16.55 26.13
C ILE A 224 -29.39 -16.76 25.96
N MET A 225 -29.99 -17.45 26.93
CA MET A 225 -31.41 -17.78 26.92
C MET A 225 -32.08 -17.24 28.17
N GLU A 226 -33.29 -16.72 28.03
CA GLU A 226 -34.19 -16.45 29.15
C GLU A 226 -35.48 -17.23 28.97
N LEU A 227 -35.85 -17.96 30.02
CA LEU A 227 -37.08 -18.74 30.08
C LEU A 227 -38.03 -18.02 31.01
N LYS A 228 -39.19 -17.60 30.48
CA LYS A 228 -40.19 -16.93 31.32
C LYS A 228 -41.57 -17.41 31.00
N SER A 229 -42.36 -17.57 32.05
CA SER A 229 -43.73 -18.06 31.93
C SER A 229 -44.67 -17.08 31.21
N SER A 230 -44.31 -15.79 31.20
CA SER A 230 -44.90 -14.75 30.35
C SER A 230 -43.89 -13.64 30.08
N ILE A 231 -43.92 -13.04 28.88
CA ILE A 231 -43.00 -11.99 28.45
C ILE A 231 -43.75 -10.71 28.07
N SER A 232 -43.39 -9.60 28.71
CA SER A 232 -43.79 -8.24 28.33
C SER A 232 -42.72 -7.54 27.50
N LYS A 233 -43.08 -6.39 26.91
CA LYS A 233 -42.12 -5.48 26.26
C LYS A 233 -40.97 -5.06 27.20
N ASN A 234 -41.25 -4.85 28.49
CA ASN A 234 -40.24 -4.43 29.44
C ASN A 234 -39.26 -5.56 29.77
N ASP A 235 -39.75 -6.80 29.85
CA ASP A 235 -38.87 -7.97 30.06
C ASP A 235 -37.85 -8.10 28.94
N LEU A 236 -38.24 -7.87 27.69
CA LEU A 236 -37.32 -7.92 26.55
C LEU A 236 -36.23 -6.83 26.60
N TYR A 237 -36.58 -5.61 26.99
CA TYR A 237 -35.57 -4.57 27.17
C TYR A 237 -34.63 -4.86 28.33
N ILE A 238 -35.14 -5.43 29.42
CA ILE A 238 -34.31 -5.87 30.54
C ILE A 238 -33.36 -6.96 30.07
N PHE A 239 -33.88 -7.99 29.38
CA PHE A 239 -33.08 -9.08 28.85
C PHE A 239 -31.98 -8.59 27.89
N GLU A 240 -32.31 -7.69 26.96
CA GLU A 240 -31.31 -7.09 26.08
C GLU A 240 -30.21 -6.38 26.85
N ARG A 241 -30.55 -5.59 27.88
CA ARG A 241 -29.55 -4.93 28.72
C ARG A 241 -28.69 -5.93 29.49
N LYS A 242 -29.26 -7.03 29.99
CA LYS A 242 -28.47 -8.11 30.60
C LYS A 242 -27.46 -8.70 29.61
N VAL A 243 -27.90 -8.97 28.37
CA VAL A 243 -27.03 -9.48 27.29
C VAL A 243 -25.90 -8.50 26.99
N ARG A 244 -26.20 -7.21 26.78
CA ARG A 244 -25.20 -6.16 26.52
C ARG A 244 -24.22 -5.98 27.66
N TRP A 245 -24.71 -6.04 28.89
CA TRP A 245 -23.87 -5.97 30.07
C TRP A 245 -22.92 -7.17 30.13
N TYR A 246 -23.39 -8.38 29.82
CA TYR A 246 -22.54 -9.57 29.76
C TYR A 246 -21.46 -9.47 28.67
N GLU A 247 -21.83 -9.04 27.47
CA GLU A 247 -20.89 -8.77 26.36
C GLU A 247 -19.80 -7.78 26.80
N SER A 248 -20.22 -6.65 27.40
CA SER A 248 -19.30 -5.58 27.83
C SER A 248 -18.41 -6.01 28.99
N LYS A 249 -18.92 -6.82 29.93
CA LYS A 249 -18.19 -7.27 31.11
C LYS A 249 -17.04 -8.21 30.77
N PHE A 250 -17.22 -9.04 29.74
CA PHE A 250 -16.25 -10.08 29.37
C PHE A 250 -15.54 -9.82 28.03
N ASP A 251 -15.85 -8.72 27.36
CA ASP A 251 -15.34 -8.37 26.03
C ASP A 251 -15.58 -9.48 24.99
N ILE A 252 -16.81 -9.99 24.97
CA ILE A 252 -17.27 -11.07 24.09
C ILE A 252 -18.54 -10.67 23.35
N VAL A 253 -18.82 -11.36 22.25
CA VAL A 253 -20.05 -11.17 21.48
C VAL A 253 -20.97 -12.36 21.70
N VAL A 254 -22.21 -12.10 22.11
CA VAL A 254 -23.26 -13.10 22.23
C VAL A 254 -23.80 -13.37 20.84
N ASN A 255 -23.70 -14.61 20.38
CA ASN A 255 -24.11 -14.96 19.02
C ASN A 255 -25.62 -14.84 18.86
N ARG A 256 -26.38 -15.27 19.88
CA ARG A 256 -27.85 -15.33 19.85
C ARG A 256 -28.42 -15.08 21.23
N ALA A 257 -29.47 -14.27 21.28
CA ALA A 257 -30.26 -14.00 22.47
C ALA A 257 -31.66 -14.59 22.25
N ILE A 258 -32.03 -15.58 23.04
CA ILE A 258 -33.26 -16.35 22.86
C ILE A 258 -34.18 -16.15 24.07
N VAL A 259 -35.46 -15.93 23.81
CA VAL A 259 -36.49 -15.89 24.82
C VAL A 259 -37.56 -16.93 24.48
N VAL A 260 -37.80 -17.84 25.41
CA VAL A 260 -38.85 -18.86 25.26
C VAL A 260 -39.93 -18.58 26.30
N SER A 261 -41.16 -18.41 25.83
CA SER A 261 -42.30 -18.14 26.71
C SER A 261 -43.62 -18.62 26.12
N PRO A 262 -44.45 -19.36 26.88
CA PRO A 262 -45.77 -19.78 26.40
C PRO A 262 -46.78 -18.62 26.30
N MET A 263 -46.47 -17.44 26.84
CA MET A 263 -47.40 -16.31 26.93
C MET A 263 -46.70 -14.99 26.64
N VAL A 264 -46.73 -14.54 25.40
CA VAL A 264 -46.09 -13.28 24.99
C VAL A 264 -47.12 -12.19 24.75
N ASP A 265 -46.91 -11.01 25.34
CA ASP A 265 -47.64 -9.80 25.00
C ASP A 265 -47.42 -9.48 23.50
N ARG A 266 -48.50 -9.12 22.80
CA ARG A 266 -48.48 -8.74 21.38
C ARG A 266 -47.47 -7.62 21.09
N TRP A 267 -47.29 -6.70 22.03
CA TRP A 267 -46.32 -5.59 21.88
C TRP A 267 -44.87 -6.03 22.07
N ALA A 268 -44.63 -7.16 22.74
CA ALA A 268 -43.28 -7.70 22.91
C ALA A 268 -42.73 -8.28 21.61
N ILE A 269 -43.58 -8.83 20.73
CA ILE A 269 -43.16 -9.44 19.45
C ILE A 269 -42.36 -8.44 18.59
N ALA A 270 -42.92 -7.24 18.38
CA ALA A 270 -42.25 -6.19 17.59
C ALA A 270 -40.95 -5.69 18.24
N VAL A 271 -40.86 -5.77 19.57
CA VAL A 271 -39.68 -5.35 20.33
C VAL A 271 -38.58 -6.40 20.21
N ALA A 272 -38.93 -7.68 20.30
CA ALA A 272 -38.00 -8.78 20.10
C ALA A 272 -37.32 -8.68 18.72
N GLU A 273 -38.11 -8.48 17.66
CA GLU A 273 -37.59 -8.30 16.29
C GLU A 273 -36.63 -7.10 16.20
N LYS A 274 -37.03 -5.94 16.76
CA LYS A 274 -36.19 -4.74 16.76
C LYS A 274 -34.85 -4.94 17.49
N LEU A 275 -34.87 -5.70 18.59
CA LEU A 275 -33.69 -5.98 19.42
C LEU A 275 -32.89 -7.19 18.92
N LYS A 276 -33.34 -7.84 17.83
CA LYS A 276 -32.77 -9.10 17.32
C LYS A 276 -32.75 -10.21 18.38
N ILE A 277 -33.78 -10.24 19.23
CA ILE A 277 -34.05 -11.31 20.18
C ILE A 277 -34.99 -12.30 19.52
N GLU A 278 -34.63 -13.58 19.56
CA GLU A 278 -35.46 -14.64 19.01
C GLU A 278 -36.51 -15.05 20.04
N LEU A 279 -37.78 -14.86 19.70
CA LEU A 279 -38.91 -15.07 20.59
C LEU A 279 -39.71 -16.28 20.15
N PHE A 280 -39.96 -17.19 21.09
CA PHE A 280 -40.77 -18.37 20.83
C PHE A 280 -41.97 -18.45 21.78
N SER A 281 -43.17 -18.26 21.22
CA SER A 281 -44.48 -18.15 21.91
C SER A 281 -45.09 -19.47 22.36
N ASN A 282 -44.68 -20.56 21.73
CA ASN A 282 -44.90 -21.92 22.19
C ASN A 282 -43.83 -22.78 21.50
N PHE A 283 -43.66 -24.03 21.95
CA PHE A 283 -42.66 -24.92 21.35
C PHE A 283 -42.97 -25.32 19.90
N ASP A 284 -44.23 -25.20 19.46
CA ASP A 284 -44.66 -25.61 18.12
C ASP A 284 -44.43 -24.51 17.07
N ASP A 285 -44.42 -23.24 17.47
CA ASP A 285 -44.04 -22.08 16.65
C ASP A 285 -42.53 -22.09 16.37
N LEU A 286 -41.75 -22.45 17.41
CA LEU A 286 -40.33 -22.77 17.29
C LEU A 286 -40.14 -23.87 16.24
N HIS A 287 -40.80 -25.02 16.42
CA HIS A 287 -40.78 -26.12 15.46
C HIS A 287 -41.19 -25.73 14.02
N PHE A 288 -42.22 -24.89 13.83
CA PHE A 288 -42.71 -24.49 12.50
C PHE A 288 -41.77 -23.52 11.78
N GLU A 289 -41.20 -22.54 12.48
CA GLU A 289 -40.22 -21.62 11.88
C GLU A 289 -38.97 -22.37 11.42
N PHE A 290 -38.47 -23.29 12.25
CA PHE A 290 -37.30 -24.09 11.94
C PHE A 290 -37.56 -25.10 10.80
N SER A 291 -38.73 -25.77 10.80
CA SER A 291 -39.12 -26.68 9.71
C SER A 291 -39.31 -25.98 8.35
N ARG A 292 -39.79 -24.73 8.34
CA ARG A 292 -39.96 -23.94 7.11
C ARG A 292 -38.62 -23.55 6.49
N ARG A 293 -37.62 -23.24 7.33
CA ARG A 293 -36.25 -22.90 6.88
C ARG A 293 -35.48 -24.10 6.33
N LEU A 294 -35.73 -25.31 6.86
CA LEU A 294 -35.15 -26.56 6.33
C LEU A 294 -35.69 -26.90 4.93
N LYS A 295 -37.01 -26.72 4.70
CA LYS A 295 -37.63 -26.97 3.38
C LYS A 295 -37.17 -26.01 2.28
N THR A 296 -36.83 -24.77 2.63
CA THR A 296 -36.33 -23.78 1.66
C THR A 296 -34.87 -24.04 1.24
N LYS A 297 -34.12 -24.88 1.98
CA LYS A 297 -32.76 -25.33 1.65
C LYS A 297 -32.70 -26.68 0.90
N GLY A 298 -33.84 -27.23 0.48
CA GLY A 298 -33.88 -28.43 -0.38
C GLY A 298 -33.57 -29.77 0.30
N ILE A 299 -33.54 -29.82 1.63
CA ILE A 299 -33.37 -31.08 2.37
C ILE A 299 -34.74 -31.77 2.47
N ARG A 300 -34.95 -32.82 1.67
CA ARG A 300 -36.09 -33.73 1.82
C ARG A 300 -35.74 -34.77 2.88
N PHE A 301 -36.59 -34.89 3.90
CA PHE A 301 -36.55 -36.01 4.83
C PHE A 301 -37.06 -37.28 4.13
N PHE A 302 -36.30 -38.37 4.24
CA PHE A 302 -36.78 -39.74 4.12
C PHE A 302 -36.89 -40.34 5.52
#